data_AF-A0A099CSX6-F1
#
_entry.id   AF-A0A099CSX6-F1
#
_cell.length_a   1.000
_cell.length_b   1.000
_cell.length_c   1.000
_cell.angle_alpha   90.00
_cell.angle_beta   90.00
_cell.angle_gamma   90.00
#
_symmetry.space_group_name_H-M   'P 1'
#
loop_
_entity.id
_entity.type
_entity.pdbx_description
1 polymer ?
#
loop_
_entity_poly.entity_id
_entity_poly.type
_entity_poly.pdbx_seq_one_letter_code
_entity_poly.pdbx_strand_id
1 'polypeptide(L)'
;MNLHVGEIKLLATNLVGHIDGDTLTISAGSQTGQMQRVSETQYQADLAELAKRGRQVYAWGQAKASVQNILNKREQLNKDLKAYVAWGQQRIDRAPNVKKWYAGHVNYYQRCLNTIGSLARRHVPRYEWQECVLTIQNDDYDRKQSLDSVASLQKTNRDQVAGLNARIENGPAMMARLEADMHTLSTACPTSAHPETCESRFQAISSQSPGSLVDTDTLSAYRSMVPKVQATLDAEAKTQAEGEKQLKVLSARVQRIYQDGM
;
A
#
# COMPACT_ATOMS: atom_id res chain seq x y z
N MET A 1 -58.93 15.85 1.16
CA MET A 1 -58.20 17.13 1.06
C MET A 1 -56.74 16.81 0.80
N ASN A 2 -56.17 17.39 -0.26
CA ASN A 2 -54.90 17.00 -0.87
C ASN A 2 -53.71 17.27 0.05
N LEU A 3 -52.94 16.23 0.38
CA LEU A 3 -51.68 16.33 1.11
C LEU A 3 -50.59 16.85 0.17
N HIS A 4 -50.15 18.10 0.34
CA HIS A 4 -48.92 18.59 -0.24
C HIS A 4 -47.77 18.30 0.72
N VAL A 5 -47.12 17.15 0.51
CA VAL A 5 -45.86 16.80 1.17
C VAL A 5 -44.75 17.53 0.41
N GLY A 6 -44.31 18.68 0.94
CA GLY A 6 -43.14 19.38 0.42
C GLY A 6 -41.88 18.53 0.56
N GLU A 7 -41.10 18.45 -0.52
CA GLU A 7 -39.87 17.64 -0.64
C GLU A 7 -38.87 17.94 0.49
N ILE A 8 -38.28 16.88 1.07
CA ILE A 8 -37.10 16.96 1.94
C ILE A 8 -35.90 16.27 1.23
N LYS A 9 -35.04 17.05 0.58
CA LYS A 9 -33.68 16.76 0.11
C LYS A 9 -32.69 16.79 1.28
N LEU A 10 -32.40 15.60 1.81
CA LEU A 10 -31.45 15.41 2.91
C LEU A 10 -29.99 15.53 2.45
N LEU A 11 -29.37 16.68 2.72
CA LEU A 11 -27.94 16.82 2.90
C LEU A 11 -27.67 17.00 4.40
N ALA A 12 -26.98 16.02 4.99
CA ALA A 12 -26.37 15.98 6.32
C ALA A 12 -26.99 16.80 7.47
N THR A 13 -27.41 16.06 8.51
CA THR A 13 -27.40 16.41 9.94
C THR A 13 -28.44 17.39 10.51
N ASN A 14 -29.03 16.95 11.62
CA ASN A 14 -29.98 17.60 12.53
C ASN A 14 -31.43 17.67 12.03
N LEU A 15 -32.17 16.61 12.34
CA LEU A 15 -33.63 16.70 12.47
C LEU A 15 -33.92 17.58 13.70
N VAL A 16 -34.39 18.80 13.47
CA VAL A 16 -34.81 19.71 14.55
C VAL A 16 -36.33 19.80 14.50
N GLY A 17 -36.98 19.33 15.56
CA GLY A 17 -38.41 19.37 15.73
C GLY A 17 -38.81 20.45 16.73
N HIS A 18 -39.80 21.27 16.39
CA HIS A 18 -40.45 22.16 17.34
C HIS A 18 -41.96 21.87 17.34
N ILE A 19 -42.55 21.87 18.53
CA ILE A 19 -43.98 21.66 18.73
C ILE A 19 -44.56 22.99 19.19
N ASP A 20 -45.53 23.50 18.43
CA ASP A 20 -46.33 24.67 18.79
C ASP A 20 -47.82 24.29 18.74
N GLY A 21 -48.43 24.19 19.91
CA GLY A 21 -49.80 23.67 20.08
C GLY A 21 -49.95 22.26 19.50
N ASP A 22 -50.87 22.12 18.53
CA ASP A 22 -51.13 20.88 17.81
C ASP A 22 -50.26 20.72 16.55
N THR A 23 -49.29 21.61 16.31
CA THR A 23 -48.46 21.56 15.10
C THR A 23 -47.04 21.12 15.41
N LEU A 24 -46.63 19.98 14.86
CA LEU A 24 -45.25 19.54 14.84
C LEU A 24 -44.57 20.06 13.57
N THR A 25 -43.54 20.87 13.76
CA THR A 25 -42.68 21.36 12.69
C THR A 25 -41.37 20.59 12.72
N ILE A 26 -41.06 19.83 11.66
CA ILE A 26 -39.83 19.06 11.53
C ILE A 26 -38.98 19.70 10.44
N SER A 27 -37.75 20.06 10.78
CA SER A 27 -36.78 20.56 9.82
C SER A 27 -35.60 19.61 9.66
N ALA A 28 -35.16 19.42 8.41
CA ALA A 28 -33.93 18.69 8.09
C ALA A 28 -33.17 19.47 7.00
N GLY A 29 -32.04 20.07 7.37
CA GLY A 29 -31.35 21.02 6.49
C GLY A 29 -32.19 22.27 6.23
N SER A 30 -32.40 22.66 4.97
CA SER A 30 -33.19 23.83 4.57
C SER A 30 -34.68 23.57 4.34
N GLN A 31 -35.18 22.39 4.70
CA GLN A 31 -36.57 22.01 4.47
C GLN A 31 -37.31 21.77 5.77
N THR A 32 -38.56 22.20 5.77
CA THR A 32 -39.46 22.20 6.92
C THR A 32 -40.80 21.59 6.52
N GLY A 33 -41.22 20.54 7.22
CA GLY A 33 -42.56 19.96 7.14
C GLY A 33 -43.37 20.30 8.39
N GLN A 34 -44.66 20.57 8.22
CA GLN A 34 -45.59 20.84 9.32
C GLN A 34 -46.68 19.76 9.36
N MET A 35 -47.00 19.27 10.55
CA MET A 35 -48.02 18.27 10.81
C MET A 35 -48.97 18.78 11.88
N GLN A 36 -50.27 18.87 11.58
CA GLN A 36 -51.31 19.15 12.58
C GLN A 36 -51.79 17.86 13.24
N ARG A 37 -51.91 17.86 14.56
CA ARG A 37 -52.33 16.74 15.39
C ARG A 37 -53.82 16.48 15.20
N VAL A 38 -54.14 15.38 14.52
CA VAL A 38 -55.52 14.94 14.26
C VAL A 38 -56.03 14.04 15.40
N SER A 39 -55.14 13.25 16.02
CA SER A 39 -55.36 12.49 17.27
C SER A 39 -54.02 12.09 17.90
N GLU A 40 -53.99 11.77 19.20
CA GLU A 40 -52.76 11.32 19.87
C GLU A 40 -52.20 10.01 19.29
N THR A 41 -53.07 9.07 18.93
CA THR A 41 -52.65 7.79 18.33
C THR A 41 -52.02 7.98 16.96
N GLN A 42 -52.59 8.83 16.10
CA GLN A 42 -52.02 9.13 14.79
C GLN A 42 -50.69 9.87 14.94
N TYR A 43 -50.61 10.80 15.88
CA TYR A 43 -49.41 11.55 16.18
C TYR A 43 -48.23 10.67 16.62
N GLN A 44 -48.46 9.72 17.53
CA GLN A 44 -47.42 8.76 17.95
C GLN A 44 -47.00 7.83 16.81
N ALA A 45 -47.93 7.42 15.94
CA ALA A 45 -47.63 6.62 14.76
C ALA A 45 -46.75 7.39 13.76
N ASP A 46 -47.05 8.66 13.50
CA ASP A 46 -46.30 9.52 12.59
C ASP A 46 -44.88 9.81 13.13
N LEU A 47 -44.74 10.04 14.44
CA LEU A 47 -43.43 10.17 15.10
C LEU A 47 -42.59 8.88 15.01
N ALA A 48 -43.22 7.71 15.21
CA ALA A 48 -42.53 6.42 15.11
C ALA A 48 -42.04 6.15 13.68
N GLU A 49 -42.86 6.46 12.68
CA GLU A 49 -42.51 6.33 11.25
C GLU A 49 -41.41 7.34 10.86
N LEU A 50 -41.46 8.57 11.34
CA LEU A 50 -40.40 9.56 11.12
C LEU A 50 -39.07 9.08 11.73
N ALA A 51 -39.09 8.58 12.97
CA ALA A 51 -37.90 8.04 13.63
C ALA A 51 -37.33 6.85 12.86
N LYS A 52 -38.18 5.98 12.32
CA LYS A 52 -37.78 4.85 11.45
C LYS A 52 -37.12 5.34 10.16
N ARG A 53 -37.71 6.34 9.48
CA ARG A 53 -37.13 6.96 8.28
C ARG A 53 -35.79 7.64 8.57
N GLY A 54 -35.68 8.35 9.69
CA GLY A 54 -34.43 8.96 10.13
C GLY A 54 -33.31 7.93 10.32
N ARG A 55 -33.60 6.78 10.95
CA ARG A 55 -32.65 5.66 11.09
C ARG A 55 -32.24 5.07 9.74
N GLN A 56 -33.18 4.91 8.80
CA GLN A 56 -32.90 4.41 7.46
C GLN A 56 -31.97 5.35 6.67
N VAL A 57 -32.21 6.66 6.71
CA VAL A 57 -31.35 7.66 6.06
C VAL A 57 -29.94 7.65 6.65
N TYR A 58 -29.83 7.57 7.98
CA TYR A 58 -28.53 7.47 8.64
C TYR A 58 -27.76 6.21 8.23
N ALA A 59 -28.44 5.05 8.26
CA ALA A 59 -27.86 3.78 7.84
C ALA A 59 -27.41 3.82 6.37
N TRP A 60 -28.20 4.43 5.48
CA TRP A 60 -27.85 4.62 4.07
C TRP A 60 -26.59 5.48 3.90
N GLY A 61 -26.50 6.59 4.64
CA GLY A 61 -25.31 7.46 4.61
C GLY A 61 -24.04 6.73 5.07
N GLN A 62 -24.13 5.94 6.15
CA GLN A 62 -23.02 5.13 6.66
C GLN A 62 -22.62 4.04 5.67
N ALA A 63 -23.60 3.31 5.12
CA ALA A 63 -23.36 2.27 4.13
C ALA A 63 -22.69 2.83 2.88
N LYS A 64 -23.17 3.97 2.35
CA LYS A 64 -22.56 4.62 1.18
C LYS A 64 -21.09 4.99 1.43
N ALA A 65 -20.78 5.60 2.57
CA ALA A 65 -19.41 5.96 2.92
C ALA A 65 -18.50 4.73 3.08
N SER A 66 -19.05 3.67 3.69
CA SER A 66 -18.36 2.41 3.90
C SER A 66 -18.04 1.70 2.59
N VAL A 67 -19.01 1.61 1.65
CA VAL A 67 -18.80 1.04 0.31
C VAL A 67 -17.68 1.79 -0.42
N GLN A 68 -17.73 3.13 -0.46
CA GLN A 68 -16.69 3.92 -1.13
C GLN A 68 -15.30 3.68 -0.52
N ASN A 69 -15.22 3.60 0.81
CA ASN A 69 -13.96 3.31 1.51
C ASN A 69 -13.40 1.93 1.12
N ILE A 70 -14.26 0.91 1.03
CA ILE A 70 -13.84 -0.44 0.65
C ILE A 70 -13.37 -0.47 -0.82
N LEU A 71 -14.08 0.22 -1.73
CA LEU A 71 -13.67 0.34 -3.14
C LEU A 71 -12.29 1.02 -3.27
N ASN A 72 -12.05 2.12 -2.54
CA ASN A 72 -10.76 2.80 -2.53
C ASN A 72 -9.65 1.89 -1.97
N LYS A 73 -9.92 1.14 -0.89
CA LYS A 73 -8.97 0.18 -0.31
C LYS A 73 -8.62 -0.94 -1.29
N ARG A 74 -9.61 -1.42 -2.05
CA ARG A 74 -9.40 -2.38 -3.14
C ARG A 74 -8.48 -1.83 -4.22
N GLU A 75 -8.76 -0.64 -4.73
CA GLU A 75 -7.95 -0.02 -5.78
C GLU A 75 -6.50 0.14 -5.30
N GLN A 76 -6.33 0.67 -4.10
CA GLN A 76 -5.01 0.85 -3.49
C GLN A 76 -4.30 -0.50 -3.30
N LEU A 77 -4.99 -1.55 -2.86
CA LEU A 77 -4.38 -2.88 -2.70
C LEU A 77 -3.89 -3.44 -4.04
N ASN A 78 -4.70 -3.37 -5.09
CA ASN A 78 -4.27 -3.84 -6.42
C ASN A 78 -3.10 -3.01 -6.96
N LYS A 79 -3.10 -1.70 -6.74
CA LYS A 79 -1.98 -0.82 -7.10
C LYS A 79 -0.69 -1.20 -6.37
N ASP A 80 -0.78 -1.44 -5.06
CA ASP A 80 0.39 -1.79 -4.24
C ASP A 80 0.95 -3.17 -4.59
N LEU A 81 0.08 -4.14 -4.90
CA LEU A 81 0.49 -5.46 -5.38
C LEU A 81 1.22 -5.38 -6.73
N LYS A 82 0.69 -4.60 -7.69
CA LYS A 82 1.35 -4.35 -8.97
C LYS A 82 2.69 -3.63 -8.79
N ALA A 83 2.75 -2.65 -7.89
CA ALA A 83 3.98 -1.94 -7.57
C ALA A 83 5.03 -2.88 -6.96
N TYR A 84 4.64 -3.80 -6.07
CA TYR A 84 5.54 -4.82 -5.55
C TYR A 84 6.08 -5.74 -6.64
N VAL A 85 5.22 -6.20 -7.56
CA VAL A 85 5.66 -7.06 -8.68
C VAL A 85 6.68 -6.33 -9.56
N ALA A 86 6.41 -5.07 -9.92
CA ALA A 86 7.32 -4.26 -10.73
C ALA A 86 8.66 -4.01 -10.02
N TRP A 87 8.62 -3.63 -8.74
CA TRP A 87 9.82 -3.47 -7.93
C TRP A 87 10.60 -4.78 -7.81
N GLY A 88 9.91 -5.90 -7.58
CA GLY A 88 10.51 -7.22 -7.47
C GLY A 88 11.25 -7.63 -8.75
N GLN A 89 10.64 -7.40 -9.92
CA GLN A 89 11.28 -7.65 -11.20
C GLN A 89 12.55 -6.81 -11.38
N GLN A 90 12.49 -5.51 -11.06
CA GLN A 90 13.68 -4.64 -11.11
C GLN A 90 14.82 -5.14 -10.21
N ARG A 91 14.52 -5.78 -9.08
CA ARG A 91 15.53 -6.36 -8.19
C ARG A 91 16.16 -7.61 -8.80
N ILE A 92 15.32 -8.51 -9.32
CA ILE A 92 15.78 -9.72 -10.02
C ILE A 92 16.71 -9.35 -11.17
N ASP A 93 16.36 -8.34 -11.96
CA ASP A 93 17.15 -7.89 -13.11
C ASP A 93 18.48 -7.24 -12.71
N ARG A 94 18.58 -6.65 -11.51
CA ARG A 94 19.79 -6.00 -10.99
C ARG A 94 20.78 -6.95 -10.34
N ALA A 95 20.33 -8.08 -9.80
CA ALA A 95 21.20 -9.02 -9.07
C ALA A 95 22.44 -9.49 -9.85
N PRO A 96 22.38 -9.77 -11.16
CA PRO A 96 23.58 -10.08 -11.94
C PRO A 96 24.65 -8.97 -11.92
N ASN A 97 24.25 -7.71 -11.79
CA ASN A 97 25.19 -6.58 -11.75
C ASN A 97 25.95 -6.53 -10.43
N VAL A 98 25.30 -6.87 -9.31
CA VAL A 98 25.97 -7.00 -8.01
C VAL A 98 27.07 -8.06 -8.09
N LYS A 99 26.75 -9.23 -8.66
CA LYS A 99 27.73 -10.30 -8.86
C LYS A 99 28.89 -9.89 -9.76
N LYS A 100 28.59 -9.23 -10.90
CA LYS A 100 29.62 -8.71 -11.82
C LYS A 100 30.52 -7.67 -11.15
N TRP A 101 29.94 -6.80 -10.32
CA TRP A 101 30.67 -5.76 -9.61
C TRP A 101 31.73 -6.39 -8.68
N TYR A 102 31.36 -7.33 -7.81
CA TYR A 102 32.33 -7.99 -6.92
C TYR A 102 33.38 -8.78 -7.69
N ALA A 103 32.99 -9.53 -8.73
CA ALA A 103 33.94 -10.27 -9.56
C ALA A 103 34.96 -9.34 -10.25
N GLY A 104 34.51 -8.18 -10.74
CA GLY A 104 35.36 -7.16 -11.35
C GLY A 104 36.38 -6.59 -10.36
N HIS A 105 35.95 -6.23 -9.16
CA HIS A 105 36.83 -5.68 -8.12
C HIS A 105 37.82 -6.72 -7.62
N VAL A 106 37.41 -7.98 -7.42
CA VAL A 106 38.32 -9.06 -7.03
C VAL A 106 39.42 -9.24 -8.08
N ASN A 107 39.05 -9.27 -9.36
CA ASN A 107 40.01 -9.36 -10.46
C ASN A 107 40.95 -8.13 -10.54
N TYR A 108 40.45 -6.93 -10.23
CA TYR A 108 41.27 -5.73 -10.16
C TYR A 108 42.29 -5.81 -9.01
N TYR A 109 41.85 -6.17 -7.79
CA TYR A 109 42.69 -6.28 -6.61
C TYR A 109 43.77 -7.34 -6.81
N GLN A 110 43.41 -8.47 -7.41
CA GLN A 110 44.35 -9.55 -7.73
C GLN A 110 45.43 -9.09 -8.72
N ARG A 111 45.04 -8.34 -9.76
CA ARG A 111 46.00 -7.76 -10.73
C ARG A 111 46.93 -6.76 -10.07
N CYS A 112 46.40 -5.84 -9.25
CA CYS A 112 47.22 -4.90 -8.49
C CYS A 112 48.23 -5.66 -7.61
N LEU A 113 47.79 -6.66 -6.85
CA LEU A 113 48.65 -7.48 -5.99
C LEU A 113 49.80 -8.14 -6.77
N ASN A 114 49.51 -8.72 -7.94
CA ASN A 114 50.52 -9.36 -8.78
C ASN A 114 51.53 -8.35 -9.34
N THR A 115 51.05 -7.21 -9.82
CA THR A 115 51.89 -6.14 -10.39
C THR A 115 52.82 -5.58 -9.31
N ILE A 116 52.29 -5.13 -8.18
CA ILE A 116 53.11 -4.55 -7.10
C ILE A 116 54.07 -5.58 -6.50
N GLY A 117 53.66 -6.84 -6.37
CA GLY A 117 54.54 -7.90 -5.86
C GLY A 117 55.69 -8.22 -6.81
N SER A 118 55.52 -8.03 -8.12
CA SER A 118 56.61 -8.13 -9.09
C SER A 118 57.54 -6.91 -9.04
N LEU A 119 56.98 -5.70 -8.94
CA LEU A 119 57.75 -4.44 -8.93
C LEU A 119 58.54 -4.26 -7.63
N ALA A 120 57.94 -4.56 -6.48
CA ALA A 120 58.59 -4.52 -5.18
C ALA A 120 59.80 -5.46 -5.11
N ARG A 121 59.70 -6.69 -5.65
CA ARG A 121 60.83 -7.62 -5.74
C ARG A 121 61.98 -7.11 -6.61
N ARG A 122 61.71 -6.18 -7.53
CA ARG A 122 62.71 -5.53 -8.37
C ARG A 122 63.19 -4.18 -7.80
N HIS A 123 62.78 -3.83 -6.58
CA HIS A 123 63.11 -2.57 -5.91
C HIS A 123 62.69 -1.33 -6.73
N VAL A 124 61.62 -1.44 -7.51
CA VAL A 124 61.04 -0.30 -8.23
C VAL A 124 60.40 0.66 -7.20
N PRO A 125 60.71 1.97 -7.25
CA PRO A 125 60.16 2.95 -6.31
C PRO A 125 58.63 2.94 -6.24
N ARG A 126 58.09 3.11 -5.03
CA ARG A 126 56.64 3.01 -4.75
C ARG A 126 55.77 3.94 -5.58
N TYR A 127 56.26 5.15 -5.88
CA TYR A 127 55.49 6.15 -6.61
C TYR A 127 55.13 5.71 -8.04
N GLU A 128 55.87 4.75 -8.61
CA GLU A 128 55.60 4.20 -9.95
C GLU A 128 54.43 3.21 -9.98
N TRP A 129 53.98 2.72 -8.83
CA TRP A 129 52.92 1.71 -8.73
C TRP A 129 51.90 1.95 -7.62
N GLN A 130 51.95 3.11 -6.96
CA GLN A 130 51.01 3.50 -5.91
C GLN A 130 49.57 3.71 -6.38
N GLU A 131 49.34 3.98 -7.67
CA GLU A 131 48.00 4.30 -8.21
C GLU A 131 46.98 3.19 -7.94
N CYS A 132 47.37 1.93 -8.12
CA CYS A 132 46.45 0.82 -7.87
C CYS A 132 46.17 0.62 -6.38
N VAL A 133 47.12 0.94 -5.50
CA VAL A 133 46.96 0.90 -4.04
C VAL A 133 45.98 1.98 -3.58
N LEU A 134 46.16 3.22 -4.06
CA LEU A 134 45.29 4.35 -3.72
C LEU A 134 43.86 4.10 -4.19
N THR A 135 43.68 3.51 -5.38
CA THR A 135 42.36 3.13 -5.87
C THR A 135 41.67 2.13 -4.93
N ILE A 136 42.39 1.10 -4.47
CA ILE A 136 41.87 0.09 -3.53
C ILE A 136 41.49 0.71 -2.18
N GLN A 137 42.27 1.70 -1.71
CA GLN A 137 41.98 2.41 -0.46
C GLN A 137 40.72 3.27 -0.57
N ASN A 138 40.51 3.93 -1.72
CA ASN A 138 39.34 4.77 -1.95
C ASN A 138 38.05 3.95 -2.14
N ASP A 139 38.15 2.74 -2.69
CA ASP A 139 37.02 1.83 -2.92
C ASP A 139 36.38 1.31 -1.61
N ASP A 140 37.08 1.44 -0.48
CA ASP A 140 36.61 0.96 0.84
C ASP A 140 35.37 1.70 1.36
N TYR A 141 35.16 2.94 0.92
CA TYR A 141 33.96 3.73 1.23
C TYR A 141 32.73 3.21 0.48
N ASP A 142 32.86 2.98 -0.83
CA ASP A 142 31.78 2.50 -1.71
C ASP A 142 31.36 1.08 -1.33
N ARG A 143 32.32 0.24 -0.90
CA ARG A 143 32.09 -1.11 -0.36
C ARG A 143 31.17 -1.13 0.85
N LYS A 144 31.35 -0.22 1.81
CA LYS A 144 30.51 -0.14 3.03
C LYS A 144 29.09 0.30 2.73
N GLN A 145 28.91 1.31 1.86
CA GLN A 145 27.58 1.79 1.48
C GLN A 145 26.74 0.71 0.76
N SER A 146 27.38 -0.15 -0.02
CA SER A 146 26.75 -1.28 -0.70
C SER A 146 26.19 -2.35 0.27
N LEU A 147 26.89 -2.63 1.38
CA LEU A 147 26.50 -3.64 2.38
C LEU A 147 25.27 -3.22 3.18
N ASP A 148 25.24 -1.97 3.64
CA ASP A 148 24.11 -1.43 4.41
C ASP A 148 22.82 -1.39 3.56
N SER A 149 22.95 -1.32 2.23
CA SER A 149 21.83 -1.31 1.31
C SER A 149 21.08 -2.64 1.26
N VAL A 150 21.73 -3.81 1.29
CA VAL A 150 21.00 -5.10 1.10
C VAL A 150 20.27 -5.54 2.36
N ALA A 151 20.86 -5.37 3.54
CA ALA A 151 20.17 -5.65 4.80
C ALA A 151 18.92 -4.77 4.97
N SER A 152 19.02 -3.49 4.57
CA SER A 152 17.88 -2.58 4.51
C SER A 152 16.81 -3.08 3.54
N LEU A 153 17.20 -3.51 2.33
CA LEU A 153 16.27 -4.06 1.33
C LEU A 153 15.56 -5.34 1.79
N GLN A 154 16.26 -6.25 2.49
CA GLN A 154 15.65 -7.45 3.07
C GLN A 154 14.60 -7.09 4.13
N LYS A 155 14.88 -6.09 4.98
CA LYS A 155 13.90 -5.60 5.94
C LYS A 155 12.69 -4.97 5.23
N THR A 156 12.92 -4.08 4.27
CA THR A 156 11.85 -3.46 3.47
C THR A 156 10.98 -4.52 2.79
N ASN A 157 11.57 -5.56 2.20
CA ASN A 157 10.82 -6.66 1.59
C ASN A 157 9.90 -7.35 2.60
N ARG A 158 10.42 -7.71 3.78
CA ARG A 158 9.63 -8.36 4.84
C ARG A 158 8.48 -7.50 5.31
N ASP A 159 8.73 -6.23 5.61
CA ASP A 159 7.72 -5.30 6.12
C ASP A 159 6.62 -5.07 5.06
N GLN A 160 7.00 -4.91 3.80
CA GLN A 160 6.07 -4.72 2.69
C GLN A 160 5.22 -5.98 2.43
N VAL A 161 5.83 -7.17 2.43
CA VAL A 161 5.11 -8.45 2.27
C VAL A 161 4.15 -8.68 3.43
N ALA A 162 4.58 -8.44 4.66
CA ALA A 162 3.72 -8.58 5.84
C ALA A 162 2.51 -7.64 5.77
N GLY A 163 2.72 -6.36 5.42
CA GLY A 163 1.64 -5.39 5.29
C GLY A 163 0.65 -5.72 4.16
N LEU A 164 1.14 -6.22 3.03
CA LEU A 164 0.28 -6.65 1.91
C LEU A 164 -0.51 -7.91 2.26
N ASN A 165 0.12 -8.91 2.87
CA ASN A 165 -0.55 -10.14 3.32
C ASN A 165 -1.63 -9.85 4.35
N ALA A 166 -1.36 -9.01 5.35
CA ALA A 166 -2.37 -8.63 6.33
C ALA A 166 -3.60 -7.96 5.69
N ARG A 167 -3.40 -7.15 4.63
CA ARG A 167 -4.52 -6.54 3.90
C ARG A 167 -5.30 -7.56 3.05
N ILE A 168 -4.61 -8.54 2.46
CA ILE A 168 -5.24 -9.64 1.73
C ILE A 168 -6.07 -10.52 2.70
N GLU A 169 -5.51 -10.86 3.85
CA GLU A 169 -6.15 -11.67 4.90
C GLU A 169 -7.38 -10.99 5.51
N ASN A 170 -7.37 -9.66 5.63
CA ASN A 170 -8.53 -8.88 6.04
C ASN A 170 -9.61 -8.77 4.94
N GLY A 171 -9.32 -9.24 3.72
CA GLY A 171 -10.20 -9.07 2.57
C GLY A 171 -11.57 -9.73 2.68
N PRO A 172 -11.71 -10.97 3.18
CA PRO A 172 -13.02 -11.59 3.39
C PRO A 172 -13.93 -10.78 4.31
N ALA A 173 -13.40 -10.22 5.40
CA ALA A 173 -14.15 -9.37 6.31
C ALA A 173 -14.59 -8.05 5.63
N MET A 174 -13.74 -7.48 4.78
CA MET A 174 -14.10 -6.28 3.99
C MET A 174 -15.18 -6.60 2.95
N MET A 175 -15.11 -7.76 2.29
CA MET A 175 -16.13 -8.18 1.32
C MET A 175 -17.48 -8.49 1.98
N ALA A 176 -17.48 -9.17 3.12
CA ALA A 176 -18.71 -9.40 3.89
C ALA A 176 -19.37 -8.07 4.33
N ARG A 177 -18.56 -7.09 4.74
CA ARG A 177 -19.04 -5.75 5.06
C ARG A 177 -19.58 -5.02 3.82
N LEU A 178 -18.90 -5.12 2.69
CA LEU A 178 -19.37 -4.59 1.41
C LEU A 178 -20.73 -5.17 1.03
N GLU A 179 -20.91 -6.49 1.12
CA GLU A 179 -22.19 -7.16 0.85
C GLU A 179 -23.30 -6.68 1.78
N ALA A 180 -23.03 -6.57 3.10
CA ALA A 180 -24.00 -6.07 4.07
C ALA A 180 -24.38 -4.60 3.85
N ASP A 181 -23.40 -3.74 3.54
CA ASP A 181 -23.64 -2.33 3.26
C ASP A 181 -24.39 -2.15 1.92
N MET A 182 -24.06 -2.95 0.90
CA MET A 182 -24.79 -2.99 -0.37
C MET A 182 -26.23 -3.47 -0.18
N HIS A 183 -26.47 -4.46 0.67
CA HIS A 183 -27.83 -4.87 1.03
C HIS A 183 -28.61 -3.76 1.73
N THR A 184 -27.96 -3.04 2.66
CA THR A 184 -28.53 -1.86 3.33
C THR A 184 -28.90 -0.75 2.33
N LEU A 185 -28.04 -0.51 1.33
CA LEU A 185 -28.33 0.46 0.26
C LEU A 185 -29.53 0.02 -0.59
N SER A 186 -29.62 -1.27 -0.94
CA SER A 186 -30.71 -1.80 -1.77
C SER A 186 -32.08 -1.74 -1.08
N THR A 187 -32.14 -2.03 0.22
CA THR A 187 -33.39 -2.10 0.99
C THR A 187 -33.92 -0.73 1.41
N ALA A 188 -33.09 0.31 1.36
CA ALA A 188 -33.47 1.68 1.69
C ALA A 188 -34.01 2.50 0.50
N CYS A 189 -33.81 2.05 -0.75
CA CYS A 189 -34.31 2.78 -1.92
C CYS A 189 -35.85 2.82 -2.08
N PRO A 190 -36.59 1.73 -1.80
CA PRO A 190 -38.06 1.74 -1.89
C PRO A 190 -38.74 2.69 -0.89
N THR A 191 -38.08 3.03 0.22
CA THR A 191 -38.63 3.96 1.23
C THR A 191 -38.15 5.40 1.06
N SER A 192 -37.37 5.69 0.02
CA SER A 192 -36.89 7.04 -0.28
C SER A 192 -37.98 7.89 -0.94
N ALA A 193 -37.93 9.21 -0.74
CA ALA A 193 -38.86 10.14 -1.38
C ALA A 193 -38.75 10.17 -2.93
N HIS A 194 -37.63 9.67 -3.47
CA HIS A 194 -37.37 9.60 -4.91
C HIS A 194 -36.75 8.23 -5.28
N PRO A 195 -37.56 7.15 -5.31
CA PRO A 195 -37.10 5.79 -5.52
C PRO A 195 -36.20 5.62 -6.75
N GLU A 196 -36.57 6.24 -7.88
CA GLU A 196 -35.83 6.16 -9.15
C GLU A 196 -34.41 6.77 -9.06
N THR A 197 -34.26 7.89 -8.35
CA THR A 197 -32.94 8.51 -8.13
C THR A 197 -32.10 7.74 -7.11
N CYS A 198 -32.73 7.02 -6.18
CA CYS A 198 -32.01 6.14 -5.27
C CYS A 198 -31.53 4.88 -6.00
N GLU A 199 -32.39 4.29 -6.82
CA GLU A 199 -32.11 3.06 -7.56
C GLU A 199 -31.02 3.29 -8.60
N SER A 200 -31.04 4.41 -9.33
CA SER A 200 -29.93 4.79 -10.23
C SER A 200 -28.60 5.02 -9.47
N ARG A 201 -28.64 5.64 -8.28
CA ARG A 201 -27.44 5.79 -7.43
C ARG A 201 -26.93 4.46 -6.91
N PHE A 202 -27.82 3.56 -6.51
CA PHE A 202 -27.49 2.21 -6.11
C PHE A 202 -26.87 1.43 -7.27
N GLN A 203 -27.46 1.48 -8.47
CA GLN A 203 -26.92 0.86 -9.68
C GLN A 203 -25.53 1.39 -10.03
N ALA A 204 -25.30 2.71 -9.90
CA ALA A 204 -23.99 3.30 -10.12
C ALA A 204 -22.93 2.78 -9.12
N ILE A 205 -23.32 2.52 -7.87
CA ILE A 205 -22.43 1.94 -6.84
C ILE A 205 -22.25 0.43 -7.07
N SER A 206 -23.33 -0.31 -7.37
CA SER A 206 -23.30 -1.75 -7.57
C SER A 206 -22.51 -2.15 -8.81
N SER A 207 -22.56 -1.33 -9.87
CA SER A 207 -21.75 -1.51 -11.07
C SER A 207 -20.24 -1.41 -10.81
N GLN A 208 -19.83 -0.75 -9.72
CA GLN A 208 -18.44 -0.65 -9.29
C GLN A 208 -18.03 -1.78 -8.33
N SER A 209 -19.00 -2.56 -7.81
CA SER A 209 -18.74 -3.64 -6.87
C SER A 209 -18.26 -4.89 -7.62
N PRO A 210 -16.98 -5.29 -7.47
CA PRO A 210 -16.47 -6.54 -8.02
C PRO A 210 -16.92 -7.76 -7.22
N GLY A 211 -16.64 -8.95 -7.76
CA GLY A 211 -16.74 -10.21 -7.02
C GLY A 211 -15.58 -10.47 -6.03
N SER A 212 -14.46 -9.75 -6.10
CA SER A 212 -13.30 -9.96 -5.21
C SER A 212 -12.56 -8.66 -4.85
N LEU A 213 -11.90 -8.65 -3.69
CA LEU A 213 -11.08 -7.51 -3.25
C LEU A 213 -9.80 -7.35 -4.09
N VAL A 214 -9.23 -8.46 -4.56
CA VAL A 214 -8.00 -8.48 -5.34
C VAL A 214 -8.26 -9.21 -6.65
N ASP A 215 -7.72 -8.67 -7.74
CA ASP A 215 -7.81 -9.32 -9.06
C ASP A 215 -6.97 -10.61 -9.04
N THR A 216 -7.53 -11.73 -9.50
CA THR A 216 -6.89 -13.06 -9.42
C THR A 216 -5.50 -13.09 -10.05
N ASP A 217 -5.33 -12.47 -11.21
CA ASP A 217 -4.05 -12.40 -11.91
C ASP A 217 -3.02 -11.57 -11.13
N THR A 218 -3.45 -10.44 -10.56
CA THR A 218 -2.60 -9.59 -9.71
C THR A 218 -2.15 -10.35 -8.47
N LEU A 219 -3.06 -11.08 -7.81
CA LEU A 219 -2.73 -11.90 -6.64
C LEU A 219 -1.78 -13.04 -6.97
N SER A 220 -1.99 -13.72 -8.10
CA SER A 220 -1.13 -14.80 -8.58
C SER A 220 0.27 -14.29 -8.90
N ALA A 221 0.39 -13.18 -9.63
CA ALA A 221 1.65 -12.55 -9.95
C ALA A 221 2.42 -12.12 -8.69
N TYR A 222 1.71 -11.50 -7.73
CA TYR A 222 2.28 -11.16 -6.43
C TYR A 222 2.83 -12.39 -5.69
N ARG A 223 2.00 -13.43 -5.51
CA ARG A 223 2.39 -14.66 -4.79
C ARG A 223 3.56 -15.40 -5.46
N SER A 224 3.63 -15.36 -6.80
CA SER A 224 4.76 -15.90 -7.56
C SER A 224 6.05 -15.08 -7.39
N MET A 225 5.91 -13.76 -7.25
CA MET A 225 7.05 -12.85 -7.17
C MET A 225 7.72 -12.85 -5.80
N VAL A 226 6.96 -12.92 -4.70
CA VAL A 226 7.49 -12.91 -3.32
C VAL A 226 8.67 -13.88 -3.10
N PRO A 227 8.57 -15.19 -3.40
CA PRO A 227 9.68 -16.11 -3.18
C PRO A 227 10.87 -15.82 -4.10
N LYS A 228 10.65 -15.31 -5.32
CA LYS A 228 11.74 -14.94 -6.25
C LYS A 228 12.55 -13.77 -5.70
N VAL A 229 11.86 -12.72 -5.25
CA VAL A 229 12.52 -11.55 -4.65
C VAL A 229 13.30 -11.94 -3.40
N GLN A 230 12.71 -12.77 -2.53
CA GLN A 230 13.40 -13.24 -1.33
C GLN A 230 14.69 -14.00 -1.69
N ALA A 231 14.61 -14.97 -2.60
CA ALA A 231 15.77 -15.72 -3.06
C ALA A 231 16.84 -14.84 -3.72
N THR A 232 16.41 -13.82 -4.48
CA THR A 232 17.33 -12.84 -5.08
C THR A 232 18.07 -12.04 -4.02
N LEU A 233 17.37 -11.49 -3.03
CA LEU A 233 18.00 -10.70 -1.96
C LEU A 233 18.96 -11.55 -1.11
N ASP A 234 18.61 -12.82 -0.85
CA ASP A 234 19.48 -13.74 -0.13
C ASP A 234 20.74 -14.09 -0.93
N ALA A 235 20.61 -14.28 -2.26
CA ALA A 235 21.74 -14.49 -3.15
C ALA A 235 22.64 -13.25 -3.26
N GLU A 236 22.06 -12.04 -3.30
CA GLU A 236 22.80 -10.78 -3.26
C GLU A 236 23.58 -10.65 -1.95
N ALA A 237 22.93 -10.87 -0.79
CA ALA A 237 23.57 -10.81 0.51
C ALA A 237 24.75 -11.78 0.63
N LYS A 238 24.59 -13.01 0.12
CA LYS A 238 25.68 -13.99 0.08
C LYS A 238 26.83 -13.55 -0.83
N THR A 239 26.50 -13.09 -2.05
CA THR A 239 27.48 -12.57 -3.01
C THR A 239 28.29 -11.42 -2.42
N GLN A 240 27.61 -10.50 -1.74
CA GLN A 240 28.24 -9.38 -1.05
C GLN A 240 29.16 -9.85 0.08
N ALA A 241 28.68 -10.74 0.95
CA ALA A 241 29.48 -11.24 2.08
C ALA A 241 30.74 -11.98 1.62
N GLU A 242 30.62 -12.82 0.59
CA GLU A 242 31.75 -13.57 0.01
C GLU A 242 32.73 -12.63 -0.70
N GLY A 243 32.23 -11.73 -1.55
CA GLY A 243 33.06 -10.76 -2.26
C GLY A 243 33.78 -9.80 -1.32
N GLU A 244 33.09 -9.29 -0.29
CA GLU A 244 33.67 -8.41 0.73
C GLU A 244 34.80 -9.09 1.50
N LYS A 245 34.62 -10.36 1.88
CA LYS A 245 35.66 -11.14 2.54
C LYS A 245 36.90 -11.28 1.66
N GLN A 246 36.73 -11.56 0.37
CA GLN A 246 37.85 -11.69 -0.57
C GLN A 246 38.58 -10.36 -0.77
N LEU A 247 37.83 -9.28 -1.03
CA LEU A 247 38.38 -7.94 -1.25
C LEU A 247 39.16 -7.44 -0.03
N LYS A 248 38.66 -7.66 1.19
CA LYS A 248 39.40 -7.34 2.43
C LYS A 248 40.74 -8.07 2.53
N VAL A 249 40.76 -9.37 2.22
CA VAL A 249 42.00 -10.17 2.23
C VAL A 249 43.00 -9.65 1.19
N LEU A 250 42.53 -9.37 -0.03
CA LEU A 250 43.39 -8.86 -1.09
C LEU A 250 43.90 -7.45 -0.78
N SER A 251 43.04 -6.55 -0.29
CA SER A 251 43.43 -5.20 0.14
C SER A 251 44.49 -5.24 1.24
N ALA A 252 44.31 -6.08 2.27
CA ALA A 252 45.31 -6.23 3.33
C ALA A 252 46.67 -6.73 2.81
N ARG A 253 46.68 -7.62 1.81
CA ARG A 253 47.92 -8.08 1.16
C ARG A 253 48.57 -6.98 0.35
N VAL A 254 47.78 -6.21 -0.41
CA VAL A 254 48.26 -5.06 -1.17
C VAL A 254 48.90 -4.03 -0.24
N GLN A 255 48.20 -3.67 0.84
CA GLN A 255 48.67 -2.73 1.82
C GLN A 255 49.98 -3.18 2.49
N ARG A 256 50.09 -4.48 2.80
CA ARG A 256 51.32 -5.05 3.37
C ARG A 256 52.51 -4.90 2.43
N ILE A 257 52.39 -5.26 1.15
CA ILE A 257 53.48 -5.06 0.18
C ILE A 257 53.83 -3.58 0.04
N TYR A 258 52.81 -2.71 0.04
CA TYR A 258 53.01 -1.26 -0.03
C TYR A 258 53.74 -0.70 1.19
N GLN A 259 53.54 -1.25 2.38
CA GLN A 259 54.22 -0.83 3.61
C GLN A 259 55.61 -1.46 3.78
N ASP A 260 55.74 -2.75 3.47
CA ASP A 260 56.92 -3.58 3.72
C ASP A 260 57.96 -3.52 2.59
N GLY A 261 57.61 -3.04 1.39
CA GLY A 261 58.56 -2.86 0.27
C GLY A 261 59.51 -1.68 0.47
N MET A 262 60.11 -1.58 1.67
CA MET A 262 61.37 -0.89 1.95
C MET A 262 62.52 -1.91 1.84
#